data_AF-A0A968I6H1-F1
#
_entry.id   AF-A0A968I6H1-F1
#
_cell.length_a   1.000
_cell.length_b   1.000
_cell.length_c   1.000
_cell.angle_alpha   90.00
_cell.angle_beta   90.00
_cell.angle_gamma   90.00
#
_symmetry.space_group_name_H-M   'P 1'
#
loop_
_entity.id
_entity.type
_entity.pdbx_description
1 polymer ?
#
loop_
_entity_poly.entity_id
_entity_poly.type
_entity_poly.pdbx_seq_one_letter_code
_entity_poly.pdbx_strand_id
1 'polypeptide(L)'
;MVDQLHDQKIQPLEFIRYFILAKYNTSSSFRKSDLSEWFFGRDETNNCFRQIYEHKAIDFANDLLEYSKTYINLKQGKSPEGERNRHLENINLISSTLKMHLMLLLSGKHLSSELFLKLSKQVEDIVFVYFIVDESKPEQEKHFTRWCQEIRNLNNDEELSKFIECNIKAEKSRVSERLEQALNKIEYKSRGRSNALVRYVLAKLSQYINEEAWKRKEELAEHYNKQIEIEHILPQNPEEKIKHSFDKPNEINKYINRLGNLTLLERQLNSSCKNKSFSEKKISYSNSNYLLTKTIVTKDGFGKNTSMVRAIDNLNLETFTEWNSQSIESRQKMLVELAKKVWDIFENLSILASEKTALLLPLTKQRSLTNP
;
A
#
# COMPACT_ATOMS: atom_id res chain seq x y z
N MET A 1 -7.90 -25.76 15.75
CA MET A 1 -7.31 -24.41 15.66
C MET A 1 -5.78 -24.46 15.65
N VAL A 2 -5.12 -24.90 16.73
CA VAL A 2 -3.64 -24.87 16.82
C VAL A 2 -3.00 -25.65 15.65
N ASP A 3 -3.51 -26.84 15.34
CA ASP A 3 -3.04 -27.64 14.20
C ASP A 3 -3.21 -26.90 12.87
N GLN A 4 -4.39 -26.29 12.64
CA GLN A 4 -4.65 -25.49 11.42
C GLN A 4 -3.71 -24.30 11.27
N LEU A 5 -3.37 -23.62 12.38
CA LEU A 5 -2.41 -22.53 12.37
C LEU A 5 -0.98 -23.04 12.13
N HIS A 6 -0.63 -24.16 12.76
CA HIS A 6 0.67 -24.80 12.62
C HIS A 6 0.93 -25.26 11.18
N ASP A 7 -0.05 -25.90 10.55
CA ASP A 7 0.00 -26.34 9.15
C ASP A 7 0.26 -25.18 8.18
N GLN A 8 -0.23 -23.98 8.52
CA GLN A 8 -0.05 -22.74 7.76
C GLN A 8 1.19 -21.93 8.19
N LYS A 9 2.06 -22.50 9.04
CA LYS A 9 3.25 -21.85 9.61
C LYS A 9 2.91 -20.51 10.28
N ILE A 10 1.80 -20.46 11.01
CA ILE A 10 1.35 -19.29 11.78
C ILE A 10 1.74 -19.50 13.23
N GLN A 11 2.29 -18.46 13.86
CA GLN A 11 2.64 -18.49 15.28
C GLN A 11 1.36 -18.27 16.11
N PRO A 12 0.91 -19.24 16.93
CA PRO A 12 -0.37 -19.14 17.63
C PRO A 12 -0.50 -17.88 18.51
N LEU A 13 0.57 -17.51 19.22
CA LEU A 13 0.57 -16.31 20.07
C LEU A 13 0.47 -14.99 19.29
N GLU A 14 0.97 -14.96 18.04
CA GLU A 14 0.81 -13.78 17.17
C GLU A 14 -0.65 -13.64 16.73
N PHE A 15 -1.26 -14.75 16.32
CA PHE A 15 -2.68 -14.80 16.00
C PHE A 15 -3.54 -14.38 17.20
N ILE A 16 -3.32 -14.98 18.37
CA ILE A 16 -4.09 -14.66 19.59
C ILE A 16 -3.98 -13.17 19.93
N ARG A 17 -2.78 -12.57 19.82
CA ARG A 17 -2.61 -11.13 20.02
C ARG A 17 -3.48 -10.32 19.06
N TYR A 18 -3.47 -10.64 17.76
CA TYR A 18 -4.24 -9.89 16.78
C TYR A 18 -5.74 -10.13 16.91
N PHE A 19 -6.16 -11.33 17.27
CA PHE A 19 -7.55 -11.62 17.64
C PHE A 19 -8.01 -10.73 18.81
N ILE A 20 -7.21 -10.66 19.88
CA ILE A 20 -7.55 -9.84 21.05
C ILE A 20 -7.63 -8.35 20.67
N LEU A 21 -6.61 -7.84 19.97
CA LEU A 21 -6.59 -6.45 19.49
C LEU A 21 -7.77 -6.14 18.57
N ALA A 22 -8.17 -7.10 17.73
CA ALA A 22 -9.23 -6.92 16.76
C ALA A 22 -10.63 -6.98 17.37
N LYS A 23 -10.85 -7.81 18.40
CA LYS A 23 -12.20 -8.05 18.95
C LYS A 23 -12.48 -7.34 20.28
N TYR A 24 -11.47 -7.15 21.13
CA TYR A 24 -11.67 -6.63 22.49
C TYR A 24 -11.05 -5.25 22.68
N ASN A 25 -11.58 -4.50 23.64
CA ASN A 25 -10.98 -3.23 24.07
C ASN A 25 -9.73 -3.53 24.89
N THR A 26 -8.58 -3.11 24.37
CA THR A 26 -7.28 -3.22 25.03
C THR A 26 -6.67 -1.84 25.22
N SER A 27 -5.63 -1.75 26.04
CA SER A 27 -4.76 -0.57 26.04
C SER A 27 -4.12 -0.40 24.65
N SER A 28 -3.80 0.85 24.30
CA SER A 28 -3.11 1.18 23.05
C SER A 28 -1.67 0.62 22.99
N SER A 29 -1.13 0.17 24.12
CA SER A 29 0.20 -0.41 24.25
C SER A 29 0.21 -1.94 24.31
N PHE A 30 -0.89 -2.62 23.97
CA PHE A 30 -1.03 -4.06 24.15
C PHE A 30 -0.03 -4.88 23.29
N ARG A 31 0.89 -5.55 23.98
CA ARG A 31 2.01 -6.33 23.43
C ARG A 31 1.79 -7.82 23.64
N LYS A 32 2.63 -8.61 22.95
CA LYS A 32 2.65 -10.07 23.10
C LYS A 32 2.98 -10.50 24.55
N SER A 33 3.80 -9.73 25.26
CA SER A 33 4.11 -9.93 26.68
C SER A 33 2.87 -9.87 27.57
N ASP A 34 1.88 -9.07 27.16
CA ASP A 34 0.73 -8.72 27.98
C ASP A 34 -0.37 -9.79 27.87
N LEU A 35 -0.21 -10.77 26.97
CA LEU A 35 -1.13 -11.89 26.81
C LEU A 35 -1.31 -12.65 28.13
N SER A 36 -0.23 -12.90 28.87
CA SER A 36 -0.32 -13.63 30.14
C SER A 36 -1.13 -12.87 31.17
N GLU A 37 -0.94 -11.55 31.26
CA GLU A 37 -1.70 -10.70 32.16
C GLU A 37 -3.17 -10.58 31.72
N TRP A 38 -3.42 -10.53 30.41
CA TRP A 38 -4.79 -10.49 29.88
C TRP A 38 -5.58 -11.76 30.24
N PHE A 39 -4.97 -12.95 30.10
CA PHE A 39 -5.63 -14.22 30.43
C PHE A 39 -5.68 -14.52 31.93
N PHE A 40 -4.63 -14.18 32.68
CA PHE A 40 -4.42 -14.68 34.06
C PHE A 40 -4.21 -13.56 35.09
N GLY A 41 -4.43 -12.31 34.73
CA GLY A 41 -4.31 -11.15 35.61
C GLY A 41 -5.18 -11.30 36.85
N ARG A 42 -4.60 -10.96 38.01
CA ARG A 42 -5.19 -11.21 39.33
C ARG A 42 -6.20 -10.15 39.79
N ASP A 43 -6.33 -9.03 39.07
CA ASP A 43 -7.36 -8.03 39.36
C ASP A 43 -8.74 -8.58 38.97
N GLU A 44 -9.46 -9.11 39.96
CA GLU A 44 -10.76 -9.78 39.78
C GLU A 44 -11.86 -8.83 39.31
N THR A 45 -11.70 -7.52 39.45
CA THR A 45 -12.73 -6.53 39.10
C THR A 45 -12.60 -5.98 37.68
N ASN A 46 -11.36 -5.92 37.15
CA ASN A 46 -11.08 -5.34 35.83
C ASN A 46 -10.56 -6.33 34.78
N ASN A 47 -10.37 -7.61 35.11
CA ASN A 47 -9.96 -8.60 34.13
C ASN A 47 -11.11 -8.93 33.15
N CYS A 48 -11.07 -8.31 31.97
CA CYS A 48 -12.03 -8.52 30.88
C CYS A 48 -12.17 -10.00 30.48
N PHE A 49 -11.08 -10.78 30.49
CA PHE A 49 -11.14 -12.19 30.14
C PHE A 49 -11.86 -13.04 31.18
N ARG A 50 -11.76 -12.70 32.47
CA ARG A 50 -12.44 -13.46 33.53
C ARG A 50 -13.96 -13.40 33.39
N GLN A 51 -14.50 -12.23 33.09
CA GLN A 51 -15.95 -12.07 32.79
C GLN A 51 -16.37 -12.86 31.55
N ILE A 52 -15.50 -12.91 30.53
CA ILE A 52 -15.74 -13.73 29.33
C ILE A 52 -15.72 -15.22 29.69
N TYR A 53 -14.75 -15.66 30.49
CA TYR A 53 -14.62 -17.06 30.89
C TYR A 53 -15.81 -17.51 31.75
N GLU A 54 -16.24 -16.70 32.71
CA GLU A 54 -17.33 -17.05 33.64
C GLU A 54 -18.71 -17.11 32.96
N HIS A 55 -18.94 -16.33 31.90
CA HIS A 55 -20.28 -16.20 31.30
C HIS A 55 -20.38 -16.51 29.81
N LYS A 56 -19.26 -16.55 29.08
CA LYS A 56 -19.20 -16.62 27.60
C LYS A 56 -18.02 -17.47 27.08
N ALA A 57 -17.57 -18.46 27.85
CA ALA A 57 -16.40 -19.28 27.48
C ALA A 57 -16.58 -20.01 26.13
N ILE A 58 -17.79 -20.55 25.88
CA ILE A 58 -18.10 -21.23 24.62
C ILE A 58 -18.08 -20.25 23.45
N ASP A 59 -18.68 -19.08 23.60
CA ASP A 59 -18.68 -18.02 22.58
C ASP A 59 -17.25 -17.59 22.26
N PHE A 60 -16.42 -17.38 23.28
CA PHE A 60 -15.00 -17.06 23.11
C PHE A 60 -14.24 -18.14 22.32
N ALA A 61 -14.47 -19.41 22.62
CA ALA A 61 -13.83 -20.52 21.91
C ALA A 61 -14.29 -20.59 20.44
N ASN A 62 -15.57 -20.37 20.19
CA ASN A 62 -16.14 -20.32 18.83
C ASN A 62 -15.58 -19.13 18.04
N ASP A 63 -15.53 -17.95 18.65
CA ASP A 63 -14.91 -16.75 18.09
C ASP A 63 -13.45 -17.00 17.74
N LEU A 64 -12.68 -17.59 18.64
CA LEU A 64 -11.27 -17.88 18.42
C LEU A 64 -11.08 -18.84 17.22
N LEU A 65 -11.94 -19.86 17.10
CA LEU A 65 -11.93 -20.77 15.95
C LEU A 65 -12.30 -20.03 14.65
N GLU A 66 -13.33 -19.20 14.66
CA GLU A 66 -13.78 -18.45 13.48
C GLU A 66 -12.69 -17.46 13.01
N TYR A 67 -12.17 -16.64 13.92
CA TYR A 67 -11.10 -15.68 13.61
C TYR A 67 -9.83 -16.37 13.15
N SER A 68 -9.55 -17.60 13.58
CA SER A 68 -8.39 -18.36 13.08
C SER A 68 -8.54 -18.70 11.59
N LYS A 69 -9.75 -19.06 11.14
CA LYS A 69 -10.06 -19.31 9.72
C LYS A 69 -9.95 -18.01 8.92
N THR A 70 -10.55 -16.93 9.42
CA THR A 70 -10.43 -15.60 8.80
C THR A 70 -8.97 -15.17 8.68
N TYR A 71 -8.16 -15.31 9.73
CA TYR A 71 -6.75 -14.96 9.71
C TYR A 71 -5.98 -15.73 8.63
N ILE A 72 -6.24 -17.04 8.49
CA ILE A 72 -5.64 -17.87 7.43
C ILE A 72 -6.03 -17.34 6.05
N ASN A 73 -7.31 -17.05 5.82
CA ASN A 73 -7.79 -16.48 4.56
C ASN A 73 -7.09 -15.15 4.24
N LEU A 74 -7.06 -14.21 5.20
CA LEU A 74 -6.44 -12.90 5.02
C LEU A 74 -4.95 -13.02 4.68
N LYS A 75 -4.20 -13.88 5.40
CA LYS A 75 -2.78 -14.15 5.12
C LYS A 75 -2.56 -14.71 3.71
N GLN A 76 -3.52 -15.47 3.19
CA GLN A 76 -3.48 -16.04 1.83
C GLN A 76 -3.98 -15.07 0.74
N GLY A 77 -4.30 -13.81 1.06
CA GLY A 77 -4.79 -12.85 0.08
C GLY A 77 -6.30 -12.95 -0.18
N LYS A 78 -7.07 -13.49 0.76
CA LYS A 78 -8.52 -13.74 0.61
C LYS A 78 -9.36 -12.95 1.62
N SER A 79 -10.63 -12.70 1.30
CA SER A 79 -11.62 -12.10 2.20
C SER A 79 -11.93 -13.02 3.39
N PRO A 80 -12.69 -12.56 4.41
CA PRO A 80 -13.15 -13.43 5.50
C PRO A 80 -13.88 -14.68 5.01
N GLU A 81 -14.65 -14.57 3.95
CA GLU A 81 -15.42 -15.65 3.31
C GLU A 81 -14.53 -16.60 2.49
N GLY A 82 -13.27 -16.24 2.24
CA GLY A 82 -12.33 -17.06 1.46
C GLY A 82 -12.25 -16.70 -0.02
N GLU A 83 -12.93 -15.65 -0.46
CA GLU A 83 -12.88 -15.15 -1.83
C GLU A 83 -11.58 -14.39 -2.11
N ARG A 84 -11.12 -14.39 -3.36
CA ARG A 84 -9.90 -13.64 -3.72
C ARG A 84 -10.07 -12.15 -3.44
N ASN A 85 -9.07 -11.54 -2.81
CA ASN A 85 -9.03 -10.11 -2.54
C ASN A 85 -7.72 -9.52 -3.09
N ARG A 86 -7.82 -8.84 -4.24
CA ARG A 86 -6.67 -8.26 -4.95
C ARG A 86 -5.81 -7.36 -4.08
N HIS A 87 -6.39 -6.62 -3.14
CA HIS A 87 -5.63 -5.70 -2.28
C HIS A 87 -4.76 -6.45 -1.27
N LEU A 88 -5.25 -7.58 -0.75
CA LEU A 88 -4.47 -8.43 0.15
C LEU A 88 -3.37 -9.20 -0.60
N GLU A 89 -3.64 -9.63 -1.83
CA GLU A 89 -2.61 -10.19 -2.71
C GLU A 89 -1.51 -9.15 -3.01
N ASN A 90 -1.88 -7.89 -3.24
CA ASN A 90 -0.91 -6.79 -3.42
C ASN A 90 -0.03 -6.59 -2.19
N ILE A 91 -0.59 -6.62 -0.97
CA ILE A 91 0.20 -6.50 0.27
C ILE A 91 1.26 -7.61 0.36
N ASN A 92 0.90 -8.84 -0.02
CA ASN A 92 1.85 -9.96 -0.04
C ASN A 92 2.99 -9.76 -1.05
N LEU A 93 2.77 -8.99 -2.11
CA LEU A 93 3.81 -8.60 -3.08
C LEU A 93 4.74 -7.48 -2.55
N ILE A 94 4.24 -6.60 -1.66
CA ILE A 94 5.09 -5.62 -0.95
C ILE A 94 6.07 -6.36 -0.04
N SER A 95 5.54 -7.21 0.84
CA SER A 95 6.33 -8.06 1.73
C SER A 95 5.45 -9.10 2.43
N SER A 96 5.78 -10.37 2.22
CA SER A 96 5.12 -11.51 2.88
C SER A 96 5.40 -11.61 4.39
N THR A 97 6.33 -10.81 4.92
CA THR A 97 6.64 -10.79 6.36
C THR A 97 5.82 -9.76 7.13
N LEU A 98 5.15 -8.82 6.45
CA LEU A 98 4.28 -7.84 7.09
C LEU A 98 2.99 -8.53 7.52
N LYS A 99 2.63 -8.39 8.79
CA LYS A 99 1.44 -9.03 9.35
C LYS A 99 0.59 -8.14 10.23
N MET A 100 1.14 -7.03 10.74
CA MET A 100 0.43 -6.17 11.68
C MET A 100 -0.90 -5.68 11.10
N HIS A 101 -0.96 -5.35 9.81
CA HIS A 101 -2.19 -4.93 9.14
C HIS A 101 -3.34 -5.94 9.22
N LEU A 102 -3.06 -7.23 9.45
CA LEU A 102 -4.10 -8.27 9.62
C LEU A 102 -5.03 -7.97 10.80
N MET A 103 -4.57 -7.28 11.85
CA MET A 103 -5.45 -6.90 12.96
C MET A 103 -6.55 -5.92 12.54
N LEU A 104 -6.27 -5.01 11.60
CA LEU A 104 -7.25 -4.08 11.05
C LEU A 104 -8.33 -4.83 10.27
N LEU A 105 -7.89 -5.77 9.43
CA LEU A 105 -8.78 -6.59 8.60
C LEU A 105 -9.62 -7.55 9.45
N LEU A 106 -9.04 -8.15 10.49
CA LEU A 106 -9.79 -8.95 11.46
C LEU A 106 -10.85 -8.11 12.20
N SER A 107 -10.55 -6.84 12.50
CA SER A 107 -11.51 -5.93 13.16
C SER A 107 -12.69 -5.62 12.27
N GLY A 108 -12.49 -5.62 10.94
CA GLY A 108 -13.53 -5.34 9.95
C GLY A 108 -14.21 -6.59 9.38
N LYS A 109 -13.99 -7.78 9.95
CA LYS A 109 -14.51 -9.05 9.35
C LYS A 109 -16.04 -9.12 9.24
N HIS A 110 -16.76 -8.29 9.98
CA HIS A 110 -18.23 -8.21 9.99
C HIS A 110 -18.79 -7.31 8.89
N LEU A 111 -17.93 -6.53 8.23
CA LEU A 111 -18.32 -5.66 7.14
C LEU A 111 -18.81 -6.48 5.94
N SER A 112 -19.75 -5.92 5.18
CA SER A 112 -20.15 -6.51 3.89
C SER A 112 -18.94 -6.64 2.96
N SER A 113 -19.00 -7.56 1.98
CA SER A 113 -17.87 -7.79 1.07
C SER A 113 -17.44 -6.53 0.32
N GLU A 114 -18.37 -5.62 0.01
CA GLU A 114 -18.05 -4.33 -0.63
C GLU A 114 -17.28 -3.40 0.31
N LEU A 115 -17.75 -3.20 1.54
CA LEU A 115 -17.10 -2.36 2.54
C LEU A 115 -15.74 -2.95 2.96
N PHE A 116 -15.66 -4.27 3.07
CA PHE A 116 -14.41 -4.98 3.35
C PHE A 116 -13.38 -4.77 2.23
N LEU A 117 -13.80 -4.80 0.96
CA LEU A 117 -12.92 -4.52 -0.17
C LEU A 117 -12.42 -3.07 -0.15
N LYS A 118 -13.30 -2.11 0.15
CA LYS A 118 -12.93 -0.69 0.35
C LYS A 118 -11.91 -0.53 1.49
N LEU A 119 -12.14 -1.17 2.63
CA LEU A 119 -11.19 -1.19 3.75
C LEU A 119 -9.85 -1.82 3.33
N SER A 120 -9.89 -2.95 2.62
CA SER A 120 -8.69 -3.67 2.16
C SER A 120 -7.81 -2.80 1.26
N LYS A 121 -8.42 -2.01 0.35
CA LYS A 121 -7.70 -1.03 -0.47
C LYS A 121 -6.96 0.00 0.38
N GLN A 122 -7.62 0.54 1.39
CA GLN A 122 -7.03 1.57 2.25
C GLN A 122 -5.94 1.00 3.15
N VAL A 123 -6.09 -0.26 3.58
CA VAL A 123 -5.05 -1.01 4.29
C VAL A 123 -3.84 -1.27 3.38
N GLU A 124 -4.03 -1.65 2.11
CA GLU A 124 -2.94 -1.78 1.13
C GLU A 124 -2.15 -0.47 1.01
N ASP A 125 -2.86 0.66 0.85
CA ASP A 125 -2.21 1.96 0.69
C ASP A 125 -1.37 2.33 1.90
N ILE A 126 -1.92 2.25 3.12
CA ILE A 126 -1.19 2.66 4.32
C ILE A 126 -0.02 1.73 4.61
N VAL A 127 -0.14 0.43 4.31
CA VAL A 127 0.96 -0.52 4.41
C VAL A 127 2.09 -0.15 3.46
N PHE A 128 1.78 0.21 2.21
CA PHE A 128 2.79 0.70 1.27
C PHE A 128 3.45 1.99 1.77
N VAL A 129 2.66 2.97 2.21
CA VAL A 129 3.15 4.26 2.72
C VAL A 129 4.10 4.05 3.90
N TYR A 130 3.73 3.25 4.90
CA TYR A 130 4.61 2.93 6.02
C TYR A 130 5.85 2.14 5.60
N PHE A 131 5.74 1.27 4.61
CA PHE A 131 6.87 0.51 4.10
C PHE A 131 7.91 1.38 3.42
N ILE A 132 7.48 2.37 2.62
CA ILE A 132 8.38 3.21 1.84
C ILE A 132 9.01 4.33 2.68
N VAL A 133 8.28 4.92 3.63
CA VAL A 133 8.84 5.94 4.55
C VAL A 133 9.60 5.34 5.73
N ASP A 134 9.69 4.02 5.80
CA ASP A 134 10.29 3.25 6.90
C ASP A 134 9.71 3.67 8.27
N GLU A 135 8.38 3.76 8.35
CA GLU A 135 7.71 4.18 9.59
C GLU A 135 8.00 3.19 10.72
N SER A 136 8.28 3.70 11.91
CA SER A 136 8.75 2.86 13.01
C SER A 136 7.66 1.88 13.44
N LYS A 137 8.03 0.61 13.74
CA LYS A 137 7.07 -0.39 14.22
C LYS A 137 6.22 0.09 15.41
N PRO A 138 6.78 0.78 16.43
CA PRO A 138 5.97 1.29 17.53
C PRO A 138 4.89 2.30 17.09
N GLU A 139 5.20 3.19 16.16
CA GLU A 139 4.21 4.16 15.67
C GLU A 139 3.12 3.47 14.83
N GLN A 140 3.51 2.50 13.98
CA GLN A 140 2.54 1.68 13.25
C GLN A 140 1.59 0.93 14.22
N GLU A 141 2.14 0.29 15.26
CA GLU A 141 1.32 -0.45 16.25
C GLU A 141 0.36 0.48 17.01
N LYS A 142 0.80 1.69 17.37
CA LYS A 142 -0.04 2.69 18.02
C LYS A 142 -1.22 3.10 17.14
N HIS A 143 -0.99 3.39 15.86
CA HIS A 143 -2.06 3.71 14.92
C HIS A 143 -3.00 2.51 14.72
N PHE A 144 -2.46 1.33 14.45
CA PHE A 144 -3.27 0.16 14.10
C PHE A 144 -4.12 -0.32 15.28
N THR A 145 -3.58 -0.29 16.50
CA THR A 145 -4.34 -0.66 17.70
C THR A 145 -5.53 0.27 17.92
N ARG A 146 -5.33 1.59 17.79
CA ARG A 146 -6.43 2.57 17.88
C ARG A 146 -7.47 2.33 16.79
N TRP A 147 -7.02 2.13 15.55
CA TRP A 147 -7.92 1.93 14.41
C TRP A 147 -8.72 0.64 14.51
N CYS A 148 -8.19 -0.43 15.11
CA CYS A 148 -8.99 -1.64 15.40
C CYS A 148 -10.24 -1.31 16.22
N GLN A 149 -10.10 -0.45 17.23
CA GLN A 149 -11.22 -0.07 18.10
C GLN A 149 -12.32 0.67 17.33
N GLU A 150 -11.93 1.52 16.38
CA GLU A 150 -12.88 2.24 15.52
C GLU A 150 -13.52 1.31 14.48
N ILE A 151 -12.71 0.50 13.80
CA ILE A 151 -13.17 -0.41 12.72
C ILE A 151 -14.23 -1.39 13.23
N ARG A 152 -14.08 -1.91 14.45
CA ARG A 152 -15.04 -2.83 15.07
C ARG A 152 -16.48 -2.32 15.08
N ASN A 153 -16.65 -1.01 15.14
CA ASN A 153 -17.95 -0.37 15.31
C ASN A 153 -18.52 0.18 14.00
N LEU A 154 -17.84 -0.01 12.87
CA LEU A 154 -18.31 0.44 11.56
C LEU A 154 -19.39 -0.51 11.01
N ASN A 155 -20.48 0.04 10.49
CA ASN A 155 -21.61 -0.74 9.98
C ASN A 155 -22.03 -0.34 8.55
N ASN A 156 -21.61 0.84 8.08
CA ASN A 156 -22.04 1.39 6.80
C ASN A 156 -20.93 2.18 6.11
N ASP A 157 -21.21 2.59 4.86
CA ASP A 157 -20.25 3.30 4.00
C ASP A 157 -19.89 4.70 4.51
N GLU A 158 -20.82 5.40 5.16
CA GLU A 158 -20.60 6.73 5.72
C GLU A 158 -19.59 6.68 6.88
N GLU A 159 -19.81 5.75 7.81
CA GLU A 159 -18.90 5.51 8.93
C GLU A 159 -17.51 5.09 8.45
N LEU A 160 -17.44 4.18 7.46
CA LEU A 160 -16.17 3.76 6.87
C LEU A 160 -15.45 4.93 6.18
N SER A 161 -16.18 5.75 5.42
CA SER A 161 -15.63 6.92 4.75
C SER A 161 -15.07 7.93 5.75
N LYS A 162 -15.81 8.19 6.84
CA LYS A 162 -15.35 9.06 7.94
C LYS A 162 -14.11 8.49 8.61
N PHE A 163 -14.07 7.19 8.88
CA PHE A 163 -12.89 6.52 9.42
C PHE A 163 -11.68 6.70 8.48
N ILE A 164 -11.84 6.48 7.18
CA ILE A 164 -10.76 6.62 6.19
C ILE A 164 -10.21 8.05 6.19
N GLU A 165 -11.07 9.06 6.20
CA GLU A 165 -10.68 10.47 6.18
C GLU A 165 -9.93 10.87 7.47
N CYS A 166 -10.54 10.63 8.63
CA CYS A 166 -9.99 11.04 9.93
C CYS A 166 -8.72 10.28 10.33
N ASN A 167 -8.46 9.12 9.74
CA ASN A 167 -7.38 8.24 10.13
C ASN A 167 -6.38 7.98 9.02
N ILE A 168 -6.78 7.25 7.98
CA ILE A 168 -5.84 6.77 6.96
C ILE A 168 -5.33 7.92 6.11
N LYS A 169 -6.22 8.78 5.61
CA LYS A 169 -5.82 9.96 4.82
C LYS A 169 -5.08 10.98 5.67
N ALA A 170 -5.60 11.32 6.85
CA ALA A 170 -4.89 12.20 7.77
C ALA A 170 -3.45 11.73 8.07
N GLU A 171 -3.25 10.42 8.20
CA GLU A 171 -1.93 9.83 8.40
C GLU A 171 -1.04 9.89 7.15
N LYS A 172 -1.60 9.62 5.96
CA LYS A 172 -0.88 9.82 4.68
C LYS A 172 -0.42 11.28 4.54
N SER A 173 -1.28 12.24 4.88
CA SER A 173 -0.95 13.66 4.81
C SER A 173 0.12 14.06 5.83
N ARG A 174 0.10 13.47 7.04
CA ARG A 174 1.16 13.65 8.07
C ARG A 174 2.53 13.23 7.56
N VAL A 175 2.60 12.17 6.75
CA VAL A 175 3.87 11.62 6.25
C VAL A 175 4.19 12.00 4.80
N SER A 176 3.39 12.87 4.18
CA SER A 176 3.45 13.24 2.76
C SER A 176 4.84 13.70 2.30
N GLU A 177 5.50 14.60 3.05
CA GLU A 177 6.84 15.08 2.69
C GLU A 177 7.88 13.95 2.71
N ARG A 178 7.89 13.12 3.77
CA ARG A 178 8.78 11.96 3.87
C ARG A 178 8.52 10.95 2.77
N LEU A 179 7.26 10.78 2.39
CA LEU A 179 6.82 9.89 1.32
C LEU A 179 7.32 10.37 -0.04
N GLU A 180 7.19 11.65 -0.35
CA GLU A 180 7.75 12.24 -1.57
C GLU A 180 9.28 12.11 -1.61
N GLN A 181 9.96 12.40 -0.50
CA GLN A 181 11.41 12.21 -0.40
C GLN A 181 11.81 10.74 -0.60
N ALA A 182 11.05 9.79 -0.04
CA ALA A 182 11.33 8.37 -0.17
C ALA A 182 11.09 7.87 -1.60
N LEU A 183 10.02 8.31 -2.28
CA LEU A 183 9.75 8.01 -3.69
C LEU A 183 10.87 8.53 -4.61
N ASN A 184 11.39 9.73 -4.34
CA ASN A 184 12.51 10.32 -5.08
C ASN A 184 13.84 9.57 -4.87
N LYS A 185 13.99 8.86 -3.75
CA LYS A 185 15.18 8.08 -3.39
C LYS A 185 15.06 6.60 -3.76
N ILE A 186 13.99 6.17 -4.43
CA ILE A 186 13.88 4.79 -4.91
C ILE A 186 14.99 4.54 -5.92
N GLU A 187 15.81 3.54 -5.59
CA GLU A 187 16.87 3.05 -6.45
C GLU A 187 16.78 1.54 -6.62
N TYR A 188 17.10 1.07 -7.82
CA TYR A 188 17.27 -0.33 -8.12
C TYR A 188 18.55 -0.89 -7.52
N LYS A 189 18.43 -2.08 -6.95
CA LYS A 189 19.54 -2.97 -6.61
C LYS A 189 19.26 -4.32 -7.24
N SER A 190 20.31 -5.05 -7.62
CA SER A 190 20.18 -6.33 -8.30
C SER A 190 19.48 -7.41 -7.47
N ARG A 191 19.46 -7.26 -6.13
CA ARG A 191 18.84 -8.20 -5.19
C ARG A 191 18.23 -7.48 -3.99
N GLY A 192 17.34 -8.20 -3.29
CA GLY A 192 16.81 -7.79 -2.00
C GLY A 192 15.64 -6.82 -2.06
N ARG A 193 15.40 -6.12 -0.94
CA ARG A 193 14.21 -5.29 -0.70
C ARG A 193 14.02 -4.19 -1.76
N SER A 194 15.09 -3.56 -2.23
CA SER A 194 14.96 -2.44 -3.18
C SER A 194 14.50 -2.92 -4.57
N ASN A 195 14.94 -4.11 -5.01
CA ASN A 195 14.44 -4.73 -6.26
C ASN A 195 12.93 -4.98 -6.20
N ALA A 196 12.48 -5.60 -5.10
CA ALA A 196 11.06 -5.89 -4.88
C ALA A 196 10.23 -4.61 -4.83
N LEU A 197 10.72 -3.57 -4.14
CA LEU A 197 10.06 -2.26 -4.08
C LEU A 197 9.95 -1.60 -5.46
N VAL A 198 11.04 -1.56 -6.24
CA VAL A 198 11.03 -1.00 -7.59
C VAL A 198 10.01 -1.73 -8.47
N ARG A 199 10.02 -3.07 -8.45
CA ARG A 199 9.06 -3.87 -9.19
C ARG A 199 7.63 -3.55 -8.78
N TYR A 200 7.36 -3.48 -7.47
CA TYR A 200 6.05 -3.16 -6.93
C TYR A 200 5.56 -1.79 -7.38
N VAL A 201 6.39 -0.76 -7.27
CA VAL A 201 6.04 0.59 -7.70
C VAL A 201 5.76 0.61 -9.19
N LEU A 202 6.65 0.10 -10.04
CA LEU A 202 6.43 0.09 -11.50
C LEU A 202 5.17 -0.71 -11.89
N ALA A 203 4.91 -1.83 -11.22
CA ALA A 203 3.70 -2.63 -11.43
C ALA A 203 2.43 -1.86 -11.03
N LYS A 204 2.42 -1.19 -9.88
CA LYS A 204 1.27 -0.38 -9.42
C LYS A 204 1.01 0.83 -10.31
N LEU A 205 2.06 1.50 -10.76
CA LEU A 205 1.94 2.61 -11.71
C LEU A 205 1.39 2.11 -13.06
N SER A 206 1.89 0.98 -13.55
CA SER A 206 1.41 0.37 -14.79
C SER A 206 -0.04 -0.08 -14.68
N GLN A 207 -0.41 -0.80 -13.62
CA GLN A 207 -1.79 -1.20 -13.31
C GLN A 207 -2.70 0.04 -13.33
N TYR A 208 -2.35 1.10 -12.60
CA TYR A 208 -3.19 2.29 -12.52
C TYR A 208 -3.37 2.97 -13.89
N ILE A 209 -2.30 3.12 -14.67
CA ILE A 209 -2.36 3.67 -16.03
C ILE A 209 -3.30 2.82 -16.91
N ASN A 210 -3.18 1.51 -16.81
CA ASN A 210 -3.94 0.56 -17.61
C ASN A 210 -5.43 0.57 -17.25
N GLU A 211 -5.75 0.57 -15.96
CA GLU A 211 -7.13 0.69 -15.48
C GLU A 211 -7.75 2.03 -15.91
N GLU A 212 -6.99 3.12 -15.91
CA GLU A 212 -7.44 4.41 -16.43
C GLU A 212 -7.62 4.42 -17.95
N ALA A 213 -6.72 3.80 -18.71
CA ALA A 213 -6.76 3.76 -20.17
C ALA A 213 -7.88 2.86 -20.70
N TRP A 214 -8.11 1.70 -20.08
CA TRP A 214 -9.04 0.68 -20.58
C TRP A 214 -10.32 0.54 -19.76
N LYS A 215 -10.44 1.24 -18.63
CA LYS A 215 -11.61 1.20 -17.73
C LYS A 215 -12.02 -0.22 -17.34
N ARG A 216 -11.01 -1.08 -17.16
CA ARG A 216 -11.12 -2.46 -16.69
C ARG A 216 -10.19 -2.68 -15.52
N LYS A 217 -10.56 -3.55 -14.58
CA LYS A 217 -9.68 -3.94 -13.48
C LYS A 217 -8.58 -4.87 -13.98
N GLU A 218 -7.37 -4.71 -13.45
CA GLU A 218 -6.21 -5.55 -13.77
C GLU A 218 -5.58 -6.09 -12.49
N GLU A 219 -5.17 -7.36 -12.48
CA GLU A 219 -4.54 -7.97 -11.32
C GLU A 219 -3.04 -7.65 -11.27
N LEU A 220 -2.54 -7.16 -10.12
CA LEU A 220 -1.13 -6.73 -10.02
C LEU A 220 -0.17 -7.89 -10.28
N ALA A 221 -0.58 -9.10 -9.90
CA ALA A 221 0.18 -10.34 -10.08
C ALA A 221 0.52 -10.63 -11.56
N GLU A 222 -0.27 -10.11 -12.51
CA GLU A 222 0.02 -10.27 -13.94
C GLU A 222 1.37 -9.64 -14.33
N HIS A 223 1.81 -8.60 -13.62
CA HIS A 223 3.09 -7.94 -13.85
C HIS A 223 4.29 -8.63 -13.16
N TYR A 224 4.06 -9.71 -12.43
CA TYR A 224 5.08 -10.50 -11.72
C TYR A 224 5.40 -11.83 -12.41
N ASN A 225 4.78 -12.10 -13.56
CA ASN A 225 5.08 -13.30 -14.32
C ASN A 225 6.53 -13.27 -14.84
N LYS A 226 7.11 -14.46 -15.11
CA LYS A 226 8.53 -14.63 -15.52
C LYS A 226 8.88 -14.00 -16.87
N GLN A 227 7.88 -13.55 -17.65
CA GLN A 227 8.08 -12.86 -18.91
C GLN A 227 8.20 -11.35 -18.74
N ILE A 228 8.09 -10.79 -17.53
CA ILE A 228 8.20 -9.35 -17.28
C ILE A 228 9.45 -9.02 -16.45
N GLU A 229 10.29 -8.15 -16.99
CA GLU A 229 11.57 -7.75 -16.40
C GLU A 229 11.61 -6.23 -16.15
N ILE A 230 12.46 -5.83 -15.20
CA ILE A 230 12.80 -4.41 -15.02
C ILE A 230 13.86 -4.07 -16.05
N GLU A 231 13.52 -3.20 -16.99
CA GLU A 231 14.44 -2.67 -17.98
C GLU A 231 15.10 -1.38 -17.50
N HIS A 232 16.41 -1.25 -17.74
CA HIS A 232 17.16 -0.02 -17.56
C HIS A 232 17.24 0.74 -18.88
N ILE A 233 16.63 1.91 -18.97
CA ILE A 233 16.56 2.65 -20.24
C ILE A 233 17.96 3.13 -20.64
N LEU A 234 18.65 3.83 -19.74
CA LEU A 234 20.10 3.94 -19.73
C LEU A 234 20.68 2.61 -19.21
N PRO A 235 21.49 1.86 -19.99
CA PRO A 235 21.96 0.54 -19.61
C PRO A 235 22.66 0.50 -18.25
N GLN A 236 22.53 -0.63 -17.55
CA GLN A 236 23.19 -0.84 -16.26
C GLN A 236 24.73 -0.87 -16.39
N ASN A 237 25.23 -1.43 -17.50
CA ASN A 237 26.65 -1.43 -17.86
C ASN A 237 26.80 -0.74 -19.22
N PRO A 238 26.77 0.61 -19.27
CA PRO A 238 26.83 1.34 -20.53
C PRO A 238 28.22 1.19 -21.16
N GLU A 239 28.27 1.00 -22.48
CA GLU A 239 29.51 1.06 -23.25
C GLU A 239 30.12 2.48 -23.18
N GLU A 240 31.44 2.60 -23.38
CA GLU A 240 32.13 3.90 -23.32
C GLU A 240 31.50 4.95 -24.24
N LYS A 241 31.06 4.56 -25.44
CA LYS A 241 30.35 5.46 -26.36
C LYS A 241 29.09 6.07 -25.73
N ILE A 242 28.34 5.27 -24.97
CA ILE A 242 27.10 5.70 -24.29
C ILE A 242 27.47 6.63 -23.14
N LYS A 243 28.50 6.26 -22.34
CA LYS A 243 28.99 7.10 -21.25
C LYS A 243 29.42 8.48 -21.74
N HIS A 244 30.22 8.54 -22.80
CA HIS A 244 30.71 9.80 -23.37
C HIS A 244 29.59 10.64 -24.01
N SER A 245 28.55 10.00 -24.56
CA SER A 245 27.39 10.71 -25.11
C SER A 245 26.40 11.21 -24.06
N PHE A 246 26.50 10.73 -22.81
CA PHE A 246 25.69 11.21 -21.71
C PHE A 246 26.13 12.62 -21.33
N ASP A 247 25.18 13.52 -21.07
CA ASP A 247 25.43 14.94 -20.79
C ASP A 247 26.22 15.18 -19.49
N LYS A 248 26.20 14.23 -18.56
CA LYS A 248 26.97 14.25 -17.31
C LYS A 248 27.80 12.97 -17.14
N PRO A 249 28.85 12.75 -17.96
CA PRO A 249 29.55 11.47 -18.04
C PRO A 249 30.17 11.06 -16.70
N ASN A 250 30.70 12.02 -15.92
CA ASN A 250 31.29 11.79 -14.61
C ASN A 250 30.27 11.46 -13.50
N GLU A 251 28.98 11.65 -13.76
CA GLU A 251 27.90 11.44 -12.78
C GLU A 251 26.92 10.34 -13.20
N ILE A 252 27.15 9.69 -14.34
CA ILE A 252 26.23 8.72 -14.95
C ILE A 252 25.74 7.64 -13.97
N ASN A 253 26.62 7.18 -13.08
CA ASN A 253 26.30 6.16 -12.07
C ASN A 253 25.19 6.60 -11.10
N LYS A 254 25.02 7.91 -10.87
CA LYS A 254 23.93 8.46 -10.03
C LYS A 254 22.55 8.35 -10.70
N TYR A 255 22.50 8.08 -12.01
CA TYR A 255 21.28 8.06 -12.81
C TYR A 255 20.83 6.65 -13.20
N ILE A 256 21.76 5.70 -13.33
CA ILE A 256 21.49 4.33 -13.79
C ILE A 256 20.38 3.65 -12.99
N ASN A 257 20.44 3.72 -11.65
CA ASN A 257 19.52 2.97 -10.79
C ASN A 257 18.27 3.77 -10.37
N ARG A 258 18.11 5.04 -10.79
CA ARG A 258 16.95 5.86 -10.40
C ARG A 258 15.66 5.29 -10.97
N LEU A 259 14.55 5.40 -10.24
CA LEU A 259 13.23 4.99 -10.72
C LEU A 259 12.86 5.60 -12.09
N GLY A 260 13.23 6.87 -12.31
CA GLY A 260 13.06 7.56 -13.60
C GLY A 260 13.74 6.86 -14.78
N ASN A 261 14.79 6.07 -14.55
CA ASN A 261 15.49 5.28 -15.57
C ASN A 261 14.94 3.87 -15.79
N LEU A 262 13.88 3.47 -15.06
CA LEU A 262 13.42 2.09 -15.01
C LEU A 262 12.01 1.95 -15.58
N THR A 263 11.74 0.82 -16.23
CA THR A 263 10.38 0.47 -16.68
C THR A 263 10.17 -1.03 -16.67
N LEU A 264 8.90 -1.48 -16.72
CA LEU A 264 8.59 -2.88 -16.98
C LEU A 264 8.61 -3.15 -18.48
N LEU A 265 9.24 -4.26 -18.87
CA LEU A 265 9.32 -4.66 -20.27
C LEU A 265 9.23 -6.19 -20.39
N GLU A 266 8.57 -6.64 -21.45
CA GLU A 266 8.49 -8.04 -21.79
C GLU A 266 9.89 -8.61 -22.11
N ARG A 267 10.23 -9.76 -21.55
CA ARG A 267 11.54 -10.43 -21.65
C ARG A 267 12.00 -10.59 -23.10
N GLN A 268 11.08 -10.89 -24.02
CA GLN A 268 11.40 -11.01 -25.44
C GLN A 268 11.90 -9.67 -26.03
N LEU A 269 11.24 -8.56 -25.69
CA LEU A 269 11.65 -7.22 -26.08
C LEU A 269 12.93 -6.79 -25.34
N ASN A 270 13.02 -7.07 -24.04
CA ASN A 270 14.22 -6.79 -23.22
C ASN A 270 15.47 -7.46 -23.80
N SER A 271 15.36 -8.72 -24.22
CA SER A 271 16.47 -9.47 -24.83
C SER A 271 17.03 -8.82 -26.11
N SER A 272 16.22 -7.99 -26.79
CA SER A 272 16.62 -7.21 -27.95
C SER A 272 17.24 -5.85 -27.58
N CYS A 273 16.97 -5.33 -26.38
CA CYS A 273 17.50 -4.07 -25.85
C CYS A 273 18.94 -4.21 -25.34
N LYS A 274 19.21 -5.16 -24.42
CA LYS A 274 20.53 -5.34 -23.78
C LYS A 274 21.19 -3.99 -23.39
N ASN A 275 22.46 -3.81 -23.73
CA ASN A 275 23.24 -2.58 -23.48
C ASN A 275 23.17 -1.56 -24.62
N LYS A 276 22.18 -1.66 -25.51
CA LYS A 276 22.03 -0.72 -26.64
C LYS A 276 21.73 0.70 -26.16
N SER A 277 21.94 1.67 -27.05
CA SER A 277 21.57 3.06 -26.79
C SER A 277 20.05 3.27 -26.77
N PHE A 278 19.59 4.37 -26.20
CA PHE A 278 18.16 4.69 -26.14
C PHE A 278 17.50 4.71 -27.54
N SER A 279 18.17 5.30 -28.54
CA SER A 279 17.67 5.37 -29.91
C SER A 279 17.37 3.99 -30.50
N GLU A 280 18.23 3.01 -30.23
CA GLU A 280 18.04 1.62 -30.66
C GLU A 280 16.94 0.90 -29.87
N LYS A 281 16.77 1.22 -28.58
CA LYS A 281 15.73 0.61 -27.72
C LYS A 281 14.31 1.10 -28.05
N LYS A 282 14.17 2.25 -28.73
CA LYS A 282 12.86 2.85 -29.07
C LYS A 282 11.90 1.88 -29.74
N ILE A 283 12.41 1.03 -30.65
CA ILE A 283 11.62 0.04 -31.39
C ILE A 283 11.01 -1.02 -30.44
N SER A 284 11.79 -1.47 -29.45
CA SER A 284 11.28 -2.41 -28.45
C SER A 284 10.20 -1.75 -27.59
N TYR A 285 10.40 -0.50 -27.19
CA TYR A 285 9.43 0.21 -26.35
C TYR A 285 8.10 0.49 -27.06
N SER A 286 8.13 0.86 -28.35
CA SER A 286 6.89 1.04 -29.12
C SER A 286 6.06 -0.25 -29.25
N ASN A 287 6.71 -1.41 -29.14
CA ASN A 287 6.07 -2.73 -29.22
C ASN A 287 5.63 -3.30 -27.85
N SER A 288 5.94 -2.63 -26.73
CA SER A 288 5.56 -3.12 -25.40
C SER A 288 4.05 -3.05 -25.16
N ASN A 289 3.45 -3.95 -24.39
CA ASN A 289 2.05 -3.83 -23.99
C ASN A 289 1.84 -2.83 -22.85
N TYR A 290 2.92 -2.44 -22.17
CA TYR A 290 2.88 -1.46 -21.09
C TYR A 290 2.77 -0.06 -21.66
N LEU A 291 1.66 0.63 -21.38
CA LEU A 291 1.46 2.00 -21.83
C LEU A 291 2.55 2.92 -21.26
N LEU A 292 2.93 2.74 -19.98
CA LEU A 292 4.03 3.45 -19.33
C LEU A 292 5.37 3.32 -20.08
N THR A 293 5.60 2.20 -20.74
CA THR A 293 6.82 1.95 -21.54
C THR A 293 6.68 2.51 -22.95
N LYS A 294 5.54 2.31 -23.60
CA LYS A 294 5.26 2.86 -24.94
C LYS A 294 5.35 4.39 -24.98
N THR A 295 4.78 5.07 -23.98
CA THR A 295 4.73 6.54 -23.93
C THR A 295 6.11 7.18 -23.85
N ILE A 296 7.14 6.44 -23.41
CA ILE A 296 8.52 6.92 -23.44
C ILE A 296 8.93 7.37 -24.85
N VAL A 297 8.42 6.71 -25.89
CA VAL A 297 8.83 6.93 -27.29
C VAL A 297 7.79 7.66 -28.11
N THR A 298 6.50 7.42 -27.86
CA THR A 298 5.44 8.04 -28.66
C THR A 298 4.11 8.10 -27.92
N LYS A 299 3.35 9.16 -28.19
CA LYS A 299 1.90 9.28 -27.92
C LYS A 299 1.06 9.07 -29.17
N ASP A 300 1.70 8.91 -30.32
CA ASP A 300 1.04 8.75 -31.60
C ASP A 300 0.66 7.29 -31.83
N GLY A 301 -0.32 7.05 -32.70
CA GLY A 301 -0.77 5.70 -33.03
C GLY A 301 -1.81 5.10 -32.08
N PHE A 302 -2.25 5.84 -31.04
CA PHE A 302 -3.32 5.42 -30.13
C PHE A 302 -4.75 5.78 -30.59
N GLY A 303 -4.91 6.24 -31.84
CA GLY A 303 -6.16 6.76 -32.38
C GLY A 303 -6.53 8.13 -31.82
N LYS A 304 -7.45 8.87 -32.47
CA LYS A 304 -7.97 10.15 -31.95
C LYS A 304 -9.14 9.88 -30.99
N ASN A 305 -9.22 10.62 -29.88
CA ASN A 305 -10.33 10.56 -28.89
C ASN A 305 -10.55 9.19 -28.20
N THR A 306 -9.54 8.34 -28.11
CA THR A 306 -9.65 7.08 -27.36
C THR A 306 -9.56 7.31 -25.85
N SER A 307 -10.10 6.39 -25.05
CA SER A 307 -9.94 6.41 -23.59
C SER A 307 -8.46 6.37 -23.18
N MET A 308 -7.64 5.71 -24.00
CA MET A 308 -6.19 5.65 -23.84
C MET A 308 -5.53 7.02 -23.97
N VAL A 309 -5.84 7.80 -25.02
CA VAL A 309 -5.28 9.16 -25.17
C VAL A 309 -5.70 10.06 -24.00
N ARG A 310 -6.97 10.00 -23.59
CA ARG A 310 -7.43 10.73 -22.39
C ARG A 310 -6.67 10.34 -21.13
N ALA A 311 -6.37 9.05 -20.94
CA ALA A 311 -5.58 8.60 -19.80
C ALA A 311 -4.12 9.11 -19.88
N ILE A 312 -3.47 9.04 -21.03
CA ILE A 312 -2.11 9.59 -21.24
C ILE A 312 -2.08 11.07 -20.86
N ASP A 313 -3.06 11.85 -21.32
CA ASP A 313 -3.13 13.29 -21.08
C ASP A 313 -3.47 13.59 -19.61
N ASN A 314 -4.49 12.95 -19.04
CA ASN A 314 -4.89 13.15 -17.63
C ASN A 314 -3.81 12.73 -16.63
N LEU A 315 -3.00 11.73 -17.00
CA LEU A 315 -1.89 11.24 -16.18
C LEU A 315 -0.57 11.97 -16.48
N ASN A 316 -0.56 12.93 -17.41
CA ASN A 316 0.60 13.70 -17.82
C ASN A 316 1.80 12.80 -18.20
N LEU A 317 1.54 11.69 -18.91
CA LEU A 317 2.63 10.81 -19.33
C LEU A 317 3.52 11.52 -20.35
N GLU A 318 4.84 11.43 -20.21
CA GLU A 318 5.82 12.15 -21.03
C GLU A 318 6.45 11.26 -22.10
N THR A 319 6.94 11.90 -23.17
CA THR A 319 7.67 11.27 -24.28
C THR A 319 9.01 11.94 -24.46
N PHE A 320 10.03 11.16 -24.80
CA PHE A 320 11.42 11.58 -24.81
C PHE A 320 12.07 11.32 -26.18
N THR A 321 12.71 12.35 -26.73
CA THR A 321 13.46 12.26 -27.99
C THR A 321 14.89 11.77 -27.76
N GLU A 322 15.45 12.05 -26.59
CA GLU A 322 16.80 11.67 -26.14
C GLU A 322 16.75 11.06 -24.73
N TRP A 323 17.90 10.58 -24.23
CA TRP A 323 17.99 9.99 -22.89
C TRP A 323 19.24 10.43 -22.14
N ASN A 324 19.12 11.60 -21.52
CA ASN A 324 20.17 12.28 -20.76
C ASN A 324 19.73 12.49 -19.30
N SER A 325 20.53 13.19 -18.50
CA SER A 325 20.23 13.44 -17.10
C SER A 325 18.89 14.16 -16.89
N GLN A 326 18.57 15.13 -17.75
CA GLN A 326 17.33 15.90 -17.71
C GLN A 326 16.10 15.02 -18.01
N SER A 327 16.21 14.10 -18.97
CA SER A 327 15.13 13.17 -19.33
C SER A 327 14.81 12.22 -18.16
N ILE A 328 15.85 11.71 -17.48
CA ILE A 328 15.71 10.84 -16.31
C ILE A 328 15.09 11.61 -15.13
N GLU A 329 15.51 12.87 -14.91
CA GLU A 329 14.96 13.73 -13.85
C GLU A 329 13.50 14.13 -14.11
N SER A 330 13.15 14.49 -15.34
CA SER A 330 11.77 14.79 -15.74
C SER A 330 10.88 13.57 -15.54
N ARG A 331 11.33 12.41 -16.03
CA ARG A 331 10.60 11.15 -15.84
C ARG A 331 10.48 10.77 -14.36
N GLN A 332 11.53 10.94 -13.56
CA GLN A 332 11.47 10.72 -12.11
C GLN A 332 10.36 11.55 -11.48
N LYS A 333 10.29 12.85 -11.78
CA LYS A 333 9.25 13.75 -11.27
C LYS A 333 7.86 13.29 -11.70
N MET A 334 7.66 12.98 -12.99
CA MET A 334 6.39 12.44 -13.49
C MET A 334 5.96 11.17 -12.75
N LEU A 335 6.87 10.22 -12.52
CA LEU A 335 6.52 8.98 -11.81
C LEU A 335 6.17 9.22 -10.33
N VAL A 336 6.80 10.19 -9.68
CA VAL A 336 6.46 10.60 -8.30
C VAL A 336 5.07 11.23 -8.26
N GLU A 337 4.73 12.10 -9.21
CA GLU A 337 3.39 12.70 -9.30
C GLU A 337 2.32 11.65 -9.63
N LEU A 338 2.64 10.67 -10.48
CA LEU A 338 1.76 9.54 -10.72
C LEU A 338 1.58 8.68 -9.47
N ALA A 339 2.66 8.43 -8.72
CA ALA A 339 2.60 7.72 -7.44
C ALA A 339 1.65 8.44 -6.46
N LYS A 340 1.74 9.76 -6.36
CA LYS A 340 0.80 10.56 -5.53
C LYS A 340 -0.67 10.27 -5.88
N LYS A 341 -1.01 10.16 -7.16
CA LYS A 341 -2.35 9.78 -7.62
C LYS A 341 -2.72 8.32 -7.25
N VAL A 342 -1.81 7.36 -7.46
CA VAL A 342 -2.06 5.94 -7.17
C VAL A 342 -2.41 5.70 -5.71
N TRP A 343 -1.66 6.32 -4.80
CA TRP A 343 -1.81 6.09 -3.36
C TRP A 343 -2.66 7.14 -2.65
N ASP A 344 -3.35 8.00 -3.40
CA ASP A 344 -4.26 9.02 -2.88
C ASP A 344 -3.54 9.97 -1.89
N ILE A 345 -2.35 10.41 -2.27
CA ILE A 345 -1.48 11.28 -1.47
C ILE A 345 -1.79 12.71 -1.88
N PHE A 346 -2.59 13.40 -1.07
CA PHE A 346 -2.81 14.83 -1.21
C PHE A 346 -1.90 15.58 -0.25
N GLU A 347 -1.33 16.68 -0.73
CA GLU A 347 -0.70 17.66 0.16
C GLU A 347 -1.77 18.15 1.16
N ASN A 348 -1.36 18.41 2.41
CA ASN A 348 -2.24 18.95 3.43
C ASN A 348 -2.91 20.23 2.89
N LEU A 349 -4.13 20.12 2.35
CA LEU A 349 -5.08 21.20 2.45
C LEU A 349 -5.31 21.34 3.94
N SER A 350 -4.82 22.44 4.47
CA SER A 350 -4.85 22.86 5.88
C SER A 350 -6.29 23.09 6.38
N ILE A 351 -7.15 22.09 6.24
CA ILE A 351 -8.56 22.08 6.61
C ILE A 351 -8.82 20.67 7.12
N LEU A 352 -8.94 20.53 8.45
CA LEU A 352 -9.47 19.39 9.24
C LEU A 352 -8.91 19.45 10.68
N ALA A 353 -7.87 20.25 10.94
CA ALA A 353 -7.44 20.58 12.30
C ALA A 353 -8.43 21.51 13.03
N SER A 354 -9.34 22.20 12.32
CA SER A 354 -10.36 23.07 12.91
C SER A 354 -11.59 22.33 13.45
N GLU A 355 -11.84 21.08 13.05
CA GLU A 355 -13.00 20.32 13.52
C GLU A 355 -12.72 19.49 14.77
N LYS A 356 -11.46 19.14 15.04
CA LYS A 356 -11.08 18.44 16.29
C LYS A 356 -11.15 19.32 17.53
N THR A 357 -11.01 20.63 17.39
CA THR A 357 -11.11 21.58 18.51
C THR A 357 -12.56 21.96 18.83
N ALA A 358 -13.50 21.78 17.89
CA ALA A 358 -14.91 22.12 18.09
C ALA A 358 -15.73 21.06 18.84
N LEU A 359 -15.24 19.81 18.92
CA LEU A 359 -15.94 18.66 19.53
C LEU A 359 -15.47 18.32 20.96
N LEU A 360 -14.59 19.13 21.57
CA LEU A 360 -14.04 18.90 22.92
C LEU A 360 -14.29 20.06 23.91
N LEU A 361 -15.34 20.87 23.69
CA LEU A 361 -15.83 21.77 24.75
C LEU A 361 -16.77 20.98 25.69
N PRO A 362 -16.51 20.94 27.01
CA PRO A 362 -17.43 20.34 27.95
C PRO A 362 -18.71 21.18 28.05
N LEU A 363 -19.86 20.53 27.86
CA LEU A 363 -21.17 21.06 28.22
C LEU A 363 -21.26 21.24 29.75
N THR A 364 -20.78 22.37 30.25
CA THR A 364 -21.07 22.82 31.62
C THR A 364 -22.08 23.95 31.63
N LYS A 365 -23.29 23.60 32.10
CA LYS A 365 -24.30 24.43 32.77
C LYS A 365 -25.01 25.52 31.95
N GLN A 366 -26.15 25.14 31.36
CA GLN A 366 -27.36 25.97 31.46
C GLN A 366 -28.10 25.55 32.74
N ARG A 367 -28.06 26.39 33.78
CA ARG A 367 -29.06 26.37 34.85
C ARG A 367 -30.09 27.46 34.54
N SER A 368 -31.32 26.99 34.43
CA SER A 368 -32.57 27.74 34.29
C SER A 368 -32.72 28.83 35.36
N LEU A 369 -33.04 30.03 34.89
CA LEU A 369 -33.73 31.08 35.66
C LEU A 369 -35.22 30.73 35.72
N THR A 370 -35.78 30.66 36.93
CA THR A 370 -37.19 30.97 37.22
C THR A 370 -37.29 31.50 38.66
N ASN A 371 -37.30 32.84 38.79
CA ASN A 371 -38.27 33.75 39.45
C ASN A 371 -39.06 33.29 40.70
N PRO A 372 -39.54 34.23 41.55
CA PRO A 372 -40.37 35.40 41.18
C PRO A 372 -39.65 36.69 40.81
#